data_AF-A0A7W0SW64-F1
#
_entry.id   AF-A0A7W0SW64-F1
#
_cell.length_a   1.000
_cell.length_b   1.000
_cell.length_c   1.000
_cell.angle_alpha   90.00
_cell.angle_beta   90.00
_cell.angle_gamma   90.00
#
_symmetry.space_group_name_H-M   'P 1'
#
loop_
_entity.id
_entity.type
_entity.pdbx_description
1 polymer ?
#
loop_
_entity_poly.entity_id
_entity_poly.type
_entity_poly.pdbx_seq_one_letter_code
_entity_poly.pdbx_strand_id
1 'polypeptide(L)'
;TVWVLAKFGFNLSSLFGSAAESSAAAATPRDVLAPGAQYGATALSQFDFVSLGLALVLGTAGLPHVLMRFYTVPTAKDARKSVVWAIWLIGVFYLFSLILGYGAGALVGADRILASPGAVNSAAPLLAFELGGTALLGIISAVAFATILAVVAGLTITASASFAHDIYASVIKKGVKTDTSGVNEVKVARITAVVIGAVSIVLGILALQAGLNIAFLVALAFAIAASANLPTILYTLFWKNFTTQGAVWSIYGGLIVCVGLIIFSPVVSGAPVNPVTGLSPSIFKGVDFQWFPLNNPGIVSIPVSFFLGWLGTKLSKERPNVEKYGELEVRSLTGVGAEKAIYH
;
A
#
# COMPACT_ATOMS: atom_id res chain seq x y z
N THR A 1 -14.92 -3.72 18.80
CA THR A 1 -16.17 -3.38 18.07
C THR A 1 -17.41 -3.75 18.84
N VAL A 2 -17.63 -5.03 19.19
CA VAL A 2 -18.83 -5.46 19.95
C VAL A 2 -19.00 -4.68 21.25
N TRP A 3 -17.94 -4.48 22.02
CA TRP A 3 -18.01 -3.72 23.28
C TRP A 3 -18.39 -2.25 23.08
N VAL A 4 -17.89 -1.61 22.01
CA VAL A 4 -18.31 -0.26 21.63
C VAL A 4 -19.80 -0.25 21.34
N LEU A 5 -20.28 -1.14 20.47
CA LEU A 5 -21.72 -1.23 20.15
C LEU A 5 -22.58 -1.50 21.40
N ALA A 6 -22.11 -2.35 22.33
CA ALA A 6 -22.81 -2.62 23.57
C ALA A 6 -22.98 -1.35 24.44
N LYS A 7 -21.96 -0.48 24.52
CA LYS A 7 -22.07 0.81 25.22
C LYS A 7 -23.14 1.73 24.63
N PHE A 8 -23.39 1.62 23.33
CA PHE A 8 -24.38 2.43 22.60
C PHE A 8 -25.71 1.70 22.36
N GLY A 9 -25.95 0.57 23.05
CA GLY A 9 -27.19 -0.20 22.95
C GLY A 9 -27.42 -0.87 21.58
N PHE A 10 -26.33 -1.21 20.88
CA PHE A 10 -26.33 -1.74 19.50
C PHE A 10 -26.99 -0.83 18.46
N ASN A 11 -27.15 0.45 18.77
CA ASN A 11 -27.72 1.44 17.87
C ASN A 11 -26.60 2.27 17.23
N LEU A 12 -26.53 2.28 15.90
CA LEU A 12 -25.51 3.04 15.17
C LEU A 12 -25.79 4.55 15.19
N SER A 13 -27.06 4.95 15.24
CA SER A 13 -27.45 6.35 15.27
C SER A 13 -27.03 7.03 16.59
N SER A 14 -27.14 6.32 17.72
CA SER A 14 -26.65 6.85 19.00
C SER A 14 -25.12 6.97 19.02
N LEU A 15 -24.40 5.98 18.47
CA LEU A 15 -22.95 6.04 18.32
C LEU A 15 -22.51 7.25 17.48
N PHE A 16 -23.13 7.45 16.32
CA PHE A 16 -22.82 8.57 15.43
C PHE A 16 -23.23 9.92 16.03
N GLY A 17 -24.37 9.98 16.71
CA GLY A 17 -24.82 11.17 17.43
C GLY A 17 -23.84 11.58 18.53
N SER A 18 -23.45 10.65 19.41
CA SER A 18 -22.46 10.93 20.46
C SER A 18 -21.08 11.32 19.89
N ALA A 19 -20.68 10.75 18.75
CA ALA A 19 -19.44 11.15 18.09
C ALA A 19 -19.51 12.59 17.57
N ALA A 20 -20.67 13.00 17.02
CA ALA A 20 -20.89 14.37 16.55
C ALA A 20 -20.94 15.37 17.72
N GLU A 21 -21.61 15.03 18.82
CA GLU A 21 -21.65 15.86 20.02
C GLU A 21 -20.26 16.04 20.64
N SER A 22 -19.50 14.95 20.77
CA SER A 22 -18.11 14.99 21.26
C SER A 22 -17.23 15.86 20.37
N SER A 23 -17.41 15.76 19.05
CA SER A 23 -16.66 16.60 18.10
C SER A 23 -17.10 18.05 18.11
N ALA A 24 -18.35 18.37 18.43
CA ALA A 24 -18.84 19.74 18.58
C ALA A 24 -18.28 20.40 19.85
N ALA A 25 -18.05 19.61 20.90
CA ALA A 25 -17.44 20.06 22.15
C ALA A 25 -15.90 20.14 22.11
N ALA A 26 -15.27 19.68 21.02
CA ALA A 26 -13.83 19.71 20.86
C ALA A 26 -13.30 21.14 20.60
N ALA A 27 -12.02 21.38 20.91
CA ALA A 27 -11.36 22.67 20.71
C ALA A 27 -11.39 23.16 19.25
N THR A 28 -11.45 22.22 18.30
CA THR A 28 -11.76 22.51 16.89
C THR A 28 -13.00 21.72 16.46
N PRO A 29 -14.20 22.34 16.47
CA PRO A 29 -15.41 21.67 16.03
C PRO A 29 -15.28 21.18 14.58
N ARG A 30 -15.66 19.93 14.35
CA ARG A 30 -15.66 19.31 13.02
C ARG A 30 -16.97 18.58 12.82
N ASP A 31 -17.51 18.70 11.62
CA ASP A 31 -18.61 17.84 11.21
C ASP A 31 -18.05 16.47 10.82
N VAL A 32 -18.09 15.55 11.79
CA VAL A 32 -17.62 14.17 11.61
C VAL A 32 -18.58 13.31 10.79
N LEU A 33 -19.81 13.77 10.56
CA LEU A 33 -20.82 13.06 9.77
C LEU A 33 -20.85 13.53 8.32
N ALA A 34 -20.31 14.72 8.04
CA ALA A 34 -20.19 15.22 6.68
C ALA A 34 -19.31 14.30 5.81
N PRO A 35 -19.78 13.94 4.60
CA PRO A 35 -18.98 13.14 3.67
C PRO A 35 -17.77 13.95 3.19
N GLY A 36 -16.59 13.31 3.21
CA GLY A 36 -15.39 13.86 2.58
C GLY A 36 -14.68 14.97 3.35
N ALA A 37 -14.71 15.00 4.68
CA ALA A 37 -14.00 16.04 5.46
C ALA A 37 -12.55 16.33 4.99
N GLN A 38 -11.70 15.30 4.88
CA GLN A 38 -10.30 15.46 4.45
C GLN A 38 -10.13 15.56 2.92
N TYR A 39 -11.07 15.03 2.15
CA TYR A 39 -10.92 14.75 0.72
C TYR A 39 -11.92 15.48 -0.18
N GLY A 40 -12.86 16.23 0.38
CA GLY A 40 -13.98 16.89 -0.29
C GLY A 40 -13.98 18.41 -0.13
N ALA A 41 -12.96 18.98 0.51
CA ALA A 41 -12.87 20.42 0.76
C ALA A 41 -12.67 21.26 -0.52
N THR A 42 -12.12 20.69 -1.60
CA THR A 42 -11.90 21.39 -2.87
C THR A 42 -11.98 20.40 -4.03
N ALA A 43 -12.29 20.87 -5.25
CA ALA A 43 -12.26 20.02 -6.45
C ALA A 43 -10.92 19.25 -6.59
N LEU A 44 -9.80 19.90 -6.25
CA LEU A 44 -8.47 19.27 -6.22
C LEU A 44 -8.36 18.12 -5.21
N SER A 45 -8.93 18.24 -4.00
CA SER A 45 -8.89 17.17 -3.01
C SER A 45 -9.75 15.98 -3.42
N GLN A 46 -10.85 16.23 -4.15
CA GLN A 46 -11.68 15.17 -4.70
C GLN A 46 -10.95 14.39 -5.80
N PHE A 47 -10.23 15.10 -6.68
CA PHE A 47 -9.34 14.45 -7.65
C PHE A 47 -8.22 13.67 -6.98
N ASP A 48 -7.63 14.21 -5.90
CA ASP A 48 -6.61 13.51 -5.12
C ASP A 48 -7.17 12.23 -4.48
N PHE A 49 -8.41 12.24 -4.01
CA PHE A 49 -9.08 11.05 -3.48
C PHE A 49 -9.37 9.99 -4.53
N VAL A 50 -9.82 10.38 -5.73
CA VAL A 50 -10.00 9.45 -6.85
C VAL A 50 -8.64 8.87 -7.27
N SER A 51 -7.60 9.70 -7.33
CA SER A 51 -6.23 9.28 -7.61
C SER A 51 -5.71 8.28 -6.57
N LEU A 52 -5.95 8.56 -5.29
CA LEU A 52 -5.65 7.66 -4.18
C LEU A 52 -6.39 6.32 -4.29
N GLY A 53 -7.69 6.35 -4.57
CA GLY A 53 -8.50 5.15 -4.76
C GLY A 53 -7.99 4.28 -5.91
N LEU A 54 -7.68 4.92 -7.05
CA LEU A 54 -7.07 4.23 -8.20
C LEU A 54 -5.72 3.64 -7.83
N ALA A 55 -4.83 4.40 -7.21
CA ALA A 55 -3.52 3.93 -6.77
C ALA A 55 -3.63 2.74 -5.80
N LEU A 56 -4.59 2.75 -4.88
CA LEU A 56 -4.78 1.68 -3.91
C LEU A 56 -5.30 0.39 -4.59
N VAL A 57 -6.33 0.51 -5.43
CA VAL A 57 -6.95 -0.64 -6.11
C VAL A 57 -6.00 -1.24 -7.14
N LEU A 58 -5.39 -0.39 -7.97
CA LEU A 58 -4.48 -0.82 -9.03
C LEU A 58 -3.11 -1.22 -8.45
N GLY A 59 -2.62 -0.53 -7.42
CA GLY A 59 -1.36 -0.85 -6.77
C GLY A 59 -1.39 -2.19 -6.06
N THR A 60 -2.48 -2.53 -5.38
CA THR A 60 -2.62 -3.85 -4.72
C THR A 60 -2.58 -5.01 -5.72
N ALA A 61 -3.17 -4.83 -6.91
CA ALA A 61 -3.13 -5.83 -7.98
C ALA A 61 -1.74 -5.97 -8.64
N GLY A 62 -0.95 -4.90 -8.66
CA GLY A 62 0.38 -4.89 -9.29
C GLY A 62 1.53 -5.39 -8.40
N LEU A 63 1.26 -5.80 -7.16
CA LEU A 63 2.30 -6.19 -6.21
C LEU A 63 2.71 -7.68 -6.37
N PRO A 64 3.98 -7.97 -6.71
CA PRO A 64 4.43 -9.33 -7.01
C PRO A 64 4.22 -10.33 -5.86
N HIS A 65 4.31 -9.89 -4.61
CA HIS A 65 4.14 -10.76 -3.45
C HIS A 65 2.72 -11.34 -3.32
N VAL A 66 1.71 -10.64 -3.86
CA VAL A 66 0.32 -11.13 -3.90
C VAL A 66 0.15 -12.09 -5.06
N LEU A 67 0.69 -11.74 -6.24
CA LEU A 67 0.60 -12.53 -7.45
C LEU A 67 1.29 -13.89 -7.30
N MET A 68 2.49 -13.94 -6.72
CA MET A 68 3.21 -15.18 -6.45
C MET A 68 2.40 -16.15 -5.59
N ARG A 69 1.62 -15.65 -4.62
CA ARG A 69 0.72 -16.48 -3.80
C ARG A 69 -0.50 -16.99 -4.56
N PHE A 70 -0.98 -16.28 -5.57
CA PHE A 70 -2.05 -16.79 -6.44
C PHE A 70 -1.56 -17.85 -7.41
N TYR A 71 -0.30 -17.74 -7.85
CA TYR A 71 0.30 -18.72 -8.77
C TYR A 71 0.65 -20.06 -8.10
N THR A 72 0.62 -20.15 -6.76
CA THR A 72 0.77 -21.43 -6.04
C THR A 72 -0.57 -22.15 -5.80
N VAL A 73 -1.70 -21.57 -6.24
CA VAL A 73 -3.02 -22.21 -6.10
C VAL A 73 -3.24 -23.16 -7.29
N PRO A 74 -3.51 -24.46 -7.04
CA PRO A 74 -3.52 -25.49 -8.09
C PRO A 74 -4.68 -25.34 -9.09
N THR A 75 -5.77 -24.64 -8.74
CA THR A 75 -6.91 -24.45 -9.64
C THR A 75 -7.43 -23.02 -9.65
N ALA A 76 -7.87 -22.54 -10.82
CA ALA A 76 -8.49 -21.22 -10.99
C ALA A 76 -9.82 -21.07 -10.23
N LYS A 77 -10.47 -22.19 -9.86
CA LYS A 77 -11.71 -22.17 -9.07
C LYS A 77 -11.41 -21.89 -7.60
N ASP A 78 -10.37 -22.53 -7.05
CA ASP A 78 -9.94 -22.32 -5.67
C ASP A 78 -9.35 -20.91 -5.49
N ALA A 79 -8.63 -20.40 -6.49
CA ALA A 79 -8.14 -19.02 -6.50
C ALA A 79 -9.30 -18.01 -6.41
N ARG A 80 -10.36 -18.17 -7.22
CA ARG A 80 -11.56 -17.31 -7.14
C ARG A 80 -12.27 -17.38 -5.80
N LYS A 81 -12.40 -18.58 -5.22
CA LYS A 81 -13.00 -18.76 -3.89
C LYS A 81 -12.18 -18.05 -2.81
N SER A 82 -10.85 -18.15 -2.88
CA SER A 82 -9.93 -17.45 -1.98
C SER A 82 -10.10 -15.92 -2.09
N VAL A 83 -10.17 -15.38 -3.31
CA VAL A 83 -10.42 -13.95 -3.54
C VAL A 83 -11.75 -13.51 -2.94
N VAL A 84 -12.83 -14.27 -3.12
CA VAL A 84 -14.15 -13.93 -2.56
C VAL A 84 -14.12 -13.88 -1.03
N TRP A 85 -13.46 -14.85 -0.39
CA TRP A 85 -13.27 -14.85 1.06
C TRP A 85 -12.44 -13.65 1.52
N ALA A 86 -11.36 -13.33 0.81
CA ALA A 86 -10.53 -12.16 1.10
C ALA A 86 -11.34 -10.86 1.02
N ILE A 87 -12.16 -10.69 -0.04
CA ILE A 87 -13.04 -9.52 -0.20
C ILE A 87 -14.03 -9.40 0.97
N TRP A 88 -14.67 -10.51 1.38
CA TRP A 88 -15.57 -10.50 2.53
C TRP A 88 -14.87 -10.13 3.83
N LEU A 89 -13.70 -10.71 4.11
CA LEU A 89 -12.91 -10.41 5.30
C LEU A 89 -12.46 -8.94 5.34
N ILE A 90 -11.98 -8.41 4.21
CA ILE A 90 -11.57 -7.01 4.08
C ILE A 90 -12.78 -6.08 4.24
N GLY A 91 -13.92 -6.40 3.62
CA GLY A 91 -15.15 -5.62 3.74
C GLY A 91 -15.64 -5.55 5.19
N VAL A 92 -15.71 -6.69 5.89
CA VAL A 92 -16.09 -6.75 7.30
C VAL A 92 -15.09 -5.98 8.17
N PHE A 93 -13.79 -6.08 7.89
CA PHE A 93 -12.76 -5.32 8.59
C PHE A 93 -13.00 -3.81 8.47
N TYR A 94 -13.27 -3.29 7.26
CA TYR A 94 -13.54 -1.86 7.08
C TYR A 94 -14.82 -1.41 7.80
N LEU A 95 -15.87 -2.24 7.84
CA LEU A 95 -17.06 -1.95 8.64
C LEU A 95 -16.74 -1.86 10.14
N PHE A 96 -15.87 -2.74 10.64
CA PHE A 96 -15.41 -2.67 12.03
C PHE A 96 -14.54 -1.45 12.30
N SER A 97 -13.65 -1.09 11.37
CA SER A 97 -12.83 0.12 11.47
C SER A 97 -13.70 1.38 11.57
N LEU A 98 -14.81 1.45 10.84
CA LEU A 98 -15.76 2.55 10.92
C LEU A 98 -16.33 2.68 12.34
N ILE A 99 -16.86 1.59 12.90
CA ILE A 99 -17.42 1.58 14.25
C ILE A 99 -16.36 1.96 15.30
N LEU A 100 -15.15 1.45 15.16
CA LEU A 100 -14.04 1.77 16.06
C LEU A 100 -13.61 3.24 15.94
N GLY A 101 -13.60 3.81 14.73
CA GLY A 101 -13.25 5.20 14.48
C GLY A 101 -14.24 6.16 15.14
N TYR A 102 -15.54 6.00 14.89
CA TYR A 102 -16.57 6.81 15.54
C TYR A 102 -16.66 6.54 17.05
N GLY A 103 -16.44 5.29 17.48
CA GLY A 103 -16.36 4.95 18.91
C GLY A 103 -15.19 5.63 19.63
N ALA A 104 -14.03 5.70 19.01
CA ALA A 104 -12.89 6.46 19.53
C ALA A 104 -13.20 7.96 19.56
N GLY A 105 -13.82 8.51 18.51
CA GLY A 105 -14.29 9.89 18.49
C GLY A 105 -15.25 10.22 19.63
N ALA A 106 -16.26 9.37 19.86
CA ALA A 106 -17.28 9.58 20.89
C ALA A 106 -16.76 9.41 22.33
N LEU A 107 -15.90 8.41 22.58
CA LEU A 107 -15.49 8.03 23.94
C LEU A 107 -14.16 8.67 24.39
N VAL A 108 -13.23 8.90 23.45
CA VAL A 108 -11.90 9.44 23.75
C VAL A 108 -11.83 10.93 23.45
N GLY A 109 -12.52 11.38 22.39
CA GLY A 109 -12.49 12.75 21.90
C GLY A 109 -11.33 13.04 20.94
N ALA A 110 -11.56 13.93 19.96
CA ALA A 110 -10.58 14.24 18.93
C ALA A 110 -9.31 14.91 19.48
N ASP A 111 -9.45 15.81 20.46
CA ASP A 111 -8.31 16.57 21.01
C ASP A 111 -7.33 15.66 21.74
N ARG A 112 -7.82 14.69 22.51
CA ARG A 112 -7.00 13.70 23.21
C ARG A 112 -6.27 12.77 22.24
N ILE A 113 -6.91 12.37 21.15
CA ILE A 113 -6.28 11.55 20.10
C ILE A 113 -5.17 12.34 19.40
N LEU A 114 -5.40 13.60 19.04
CA LEU A 114 -4.41 14.43 18.35
C LEU A 114 -3.24 14.84 19.25
N ALA A 115 -3.47 15.02 20.55
CA ALA A 115 -2.43 15.32 21.53
C ALA A 115 -1.57 14.10 21.90
N SER A 116 -2.02 12.88 21.60
CA SER A 116 -1.33 11.64 21.96
C SER A 116 -0.20 11.29 20.99
N PRO A 117 0.85 10.57 21.44
CA PRO A 117 1.92 10.09 20.56
C PRO A 117 1.36 9.24 19.41
N GLY A 118 1.73 9.59 18.17
CA GLY A 118 1.21 8.94 16.97
C GLY A 118 -0.12 9.51 16.45
N ALA A 119 -0.65 10.56 17.09
CA ALA A 119 -1.83 11.33 16.68
C ALA A 119 -2.99 10.40 16.27
N VAL A 120 -3.46 10.49 15.03
CA VAL A 120 -4.56 9.68 14.48
C VAL A 120 -4.35 8.16 14.61
N ASN A 121 -3.11 7.67 14.63
CA ASN A 121 -2.81 6.24 14.78
C ASN A 121 -3.01 5.72 16.21
N SER A 122 -3.11 6.62 17.19
CA SER A 122 -3.34 6.28 18.60
C SER A 122 -4.82 6.04 18.94
N ALA A 123 -5.74 6.30 18.01
CA ALA A 123 -7.19 6.20 18.25
C ALA A 123 -7.63 4.82 18.76
N ALA A 124 -7.17 3.73 18.15
CA ALA A 124 -7.54 2.38 18.57
C ALA A 124 -6.92 1.96 19.92
N PRO A 125 -5.62 2.17 20.19
CA PRO A 125 -5.05 1.97 21.53
C PRO A 125 -5.73 2.81 22.62
N LEU A 126 -6.03 4.08 22.37
CA LEU A 126 -6.70 4.94 23.35
C LEU A 126 -8.13 4.48 23.63
N LEU A 127 -8.85 4.05 22.60
CA LEU A 127 -10.18 3.46 22.77
C LEU A 127 -10.11 2.16 23.60
N ALA A 128 -9.08 1.35 23.40
CA ALA A 128 -8.85 0.16 24.24
C ALA A 128 -8.62 0.52 25.70
N PHE A 129 -7.80 1.55 25.95
CA PHE A 129 -7.55 2.05 27.30
C PHE A 129 -8.82 2.59 27.96
N GLU A 130 -9.66 3.32 27.22
CA GLU A 130 -10.92 3.88 27.73
C GLU A 130 -11.98 2.80 28.04
N LEU A 131 -11.97 1.68 27.31
CA LEU A 131 -12.93 0.60 27.51
C LEU A 131 -12.53 -0.38 28.62
N GLY A 132 -11.25 -0.76 28.68
CA GLY A 132 -10.77 -1.86 29.54
C GLY A 132 -9.46 -1.57 30.27
N GLY A 133 -9.05 -0.31 30.35
CA GLY A 133 -7.88 0.13 31.09
C GLY A 133 -6.56 -0.44 30.55
N THR A 134 -5.57 -0.54 31.44
CA THR A 134 -4.22 -1.01 31.12
C THR A 134 -4.20 -2.46 30.61
N ALA A 135 -5.11 -3.30 31.08
CA ALA A 135 -5.19 -4.70 30.67
C ALA A 135 -5.59 -4.84 29.19
N LEU A 136 -6.67 -4.16 28.76
CA LEU A 136 -7.13 -4.22 27.37
C LEU A 136 -6.15 -3.51 26.42
N LEU A 137 -5.57 -2.39 26.86
CA LEU A 137 -4.50 -1.72 26.12
C LEU A 137 -3.30 -2.64 25.91
N GLY A 138 -2.87 -3.37 26.96
CA GLY A 138 -1.75 -4.31 26.89
C GLY A 138 -2.01 -5.46 25.90
N ILE A 139 -3.21 -6.04 25.94
CA ILE A 139 -3.62 -7.10 25.01
C ILE A 139 -3.63 -6.58 23.57
N ILE A 140 -4.28 -5.45 23.31
CA ILE A 140 -4.38 -4.89 21.95
C ILE A 140 -3.01 -4.46 21.43
N SER A 141 -2.16 -3.90 22.29
CA SER A 141 -0.78 -3.55 21.94
C SER A 141 0.06 -4.78 21.62
N ALA A 142 -0.08 -5.88 22.38
CA ALA A 142 0.61 -7.13 22.12
C ALA A 142 0.17 -7.75 20.77
N VAL A 143 -1.14 -7.73 20.47
CA VAL A 143 -1.68 -8.21 19.18
C VAL A 143 -1.18 -7.32 18.03
N ALA A 144 -1.21 -5.99 18.19
CA ALA A 144 -0.68 -5.06 17.20
C ALA A 144 0.82 -5.28 16.95
N PHE A 145 1.61 -5.49 18.00
CA PHE A 145 3.03 -5.76 17.90
C PHE A 145 3.31 -7.09 17.19
N ALA A 146 2.61 -8.16 17.58
CA ALA A 146 2.75 -9.48 16.97
C ALA A 146 2.39 -9.47 15.48
N THR A 147 1.32 -8.76 15.10
CA THR A 147 0.90 -8.63 13.70
C THR A 147 1.89 -7.81 12.86
N ILE A 148 2.42 -6.71 13.39
CA ILE A 148 3.47 -5.92 12.72
C ILE A 148 4.71 -6.79 12.48
N LEU A 149 5.19 -7.51 13.51
CA LEU A 149 6.35 -8.39 13.37
C LEU A 149 6.12 -9.49 12.32
N ALA A 150 4.94 -10.11 12.32
CA ALA A 150 4.60 -11.14 11.34
C ALA A 150 4.61 -10.60 9.90
N VAL A 151 4.02 -9.42 9.67
CA VAL A 151 3.98 -8.79 8.33
C VAL A 151 5.38 -8.34 7.89
N VAL A 152 6.15 -7.70 8.78
CA VAL A 152 7.52 -7.25 8.48
C VAL A 152 8.41 -8.45 8.15
N ALA A 153 8.34 -9.54 8.92
CA ALA A 153 9.10 -10.75 8.63
C ALA A 153 8.72 -11.33 7.25
N GLY A 154 7.43 -11.43 6.93
CA GLY A 154 6.96 -11.90 5.63
C GLY A 154 7.42 -11.05 4.45
N LEU A 155 7.30 -9.72 4.55
CA LEU A 155 7.76 -8.79 3.51
C LEU A 155 9.29 -8.81 3.36
N THR A 156 10.02 -8.95 4.47
CA THR A 156 11.49 -9.01 4.44
C THR A 156 11.98 -10.29 3.77
N ILE A 157 11.38 -11.45 4.08
CA ILE A 157 11.73 -12.73 3.45
C ILE A 157 11.42 -12.70 1.96
N THR A 158 10.26 -12.18 1.56
CA THR A 158 9.88 -12.11 0.14
C THR A 158 10.79 -11.15 -0.63
N ALA A 159 11.15 -9.99 -0.06
CA ALA A 159 12.08 -9.06 -0.67
C ALA A 159 13.49 -9.67 -0.81
N SER A 160 13.99 -10.35 0.22
CA SER A 160 15.32 -10.95 0.19
C SER A 160 15.41 -12.17 -0.72
N ALA A 161 14.36 -12.99 -0.80
CA ALA A 161 14.26 -14.10 -1.75
C ALA A 161 14.20 -13.59 -3.19
N SER A 162 13.39 -12.57 -3.46
CA SER A 162 13.31 -11.94 -4.80
C SER A 162 14.68 -11.39 -5.20
N PHE A 163 15.39 -10.70 -4.30
CA PHE A 163 16.75 -10.22 -4.59
C PHE A 163 17.74 -11.36 -4.87
N ALA A 164 17.69 -12.45 -4.09
CA ALA A 164 18.58 -13.59 -4.27
C ALA A 164 18.35 -14.29 -5.62
N HIS A 165 17.10 -14.44 -6.06
CA HIS A 165 16.78 -15.08 -7.34
C HIS A 165 16.88 -14.12 -8.54
N ASP A 166 16.32 -12.91 -8.42
CA ASP A 166 16.17 -11.95 -9.54
C ASP A 166 17.41 -11.07 -9.77
N ILE A 167 18.30 -10.92 -8.77
CA ILE A 167 19.53 -10.14 -8.94
C ILE A 167 20.74 -11.06 -8.81
N TYR A 168 20.85 -11.82 -7.71
CA TYR A 168 22.05 -12.62 -7.50
C TYR A 168 22.16 -13.82 -8.46
N ALA A 169 21.13 -14.65 -8.59
CA ALA A 169 21.18 -15.84 -9.43
C ALA A 169 21.11 -15.51 -10.94
N SER A 170 20.18 -14.63 -11.33
CA SER A 170 19.95 -14.31 -12.75
C SER A 170 20.92 -13.27 -13.32
N VAL A 171 21.26 -12.19 -12.59
CA VAL A 171 22.09 -11.09 -13.10
C VAL A 171 23.56 -11.29 -12.75
N ILE A 172 23.89 -11.57 -11.48
CA ILE A 172 25.28 -11.67 -11.02
C ILE A 172 25.90 -13.00 -11.45
N LYS A 173 25.22 -14.12 -11.22
CA LYS A 173 25.69 -15.46 -11.63
C LYS A 173 25.33 -15.84 -13.06
N LYS A 174 24.54 -15.02 -13.77
CA LYS A 174 24.12 -15.27 -15.18
C LYS A 174 23.57 -16.69 -15.41
N GLY A 175 22.91 -17.28 -14.41
CA GLY A 175 22.37 -18.64 -14.50
C GLY A 175 23.39 -19.79 -14.40
N VAL A 176 24.66 -19.51 -14.06
CA VAL A 176 25.67 -20.56 -13.82
C VAL A 176 25.41 -21.22 -12.46
N LYS A 177 24.76 -22.38 -12.48
CA LYS A 177 24.54 -23.22 -11.30
C LYS A 177 25.82 -24.01 -11.00
N THR A 178 26.55 -23.60 -9.97
CA THR A 178 27.59 -24.43 -9.32
C THR A 178 26.97 -25.25 -8.20
N ASP A 179 27.53 -26.40 -7.81
CA ASP A 179 26.98 -27.26 -6.73
C ASP A 179 26.76 -26.52 -5.40
N THR A 180 27.47 -25.41 -5.17
CA THR A 180 27.32 -24.54 -3.99
C THR A 180 26.34 -23.38 -4.20
N SER A 181 25.55 -23.35 -5.28
CA SER A 181 24.67 -22.22 -5.60
C SER A 181 23.54 -22.06 -4.58
N GLY A 182 22.88 -23.14 -4.16
CA GLY A 182 21.80 -23.07 -3.17
C GLY A 182 22.24 -22.59 -1.79
N VAL A 183 23.40 -23.04 -1.30
CA VAL A 183 23.94 -22.60 0.01
C VAL A 183 24.35 -21.12 -0.02
N ASN A 184 24.91 -20.65 -1.14
CA ASN A 184 25.28 -19.25 -1.32
C ASN A 184 24.05 -18.35 -1.50
N GLU A 185 23.01 -18.81 -2.18
CA GLU A 185 21.73 -18.10 -2.32
C GLU A 185 21.07 -17.86 -0.96
N VAL A 186 21.02 -18.87 -0.07
CA VAL A 186 20.48 -18.70 1.28
C VAL A 186 21.31 -17.71 2.12
N LYS A 187 22.64 -17.73 1.99
CA LYS A 187 23.52 -16.76 2.67
C LYS A 187 23.24 -15.34 2.16
N VAL A 188 23.14 -15.15 0.86
CA VAL A 188 22.84 -13.85 0.24
C VAL A 188 21.45 -13.38 0.67
N ALA A 189 20.43 -14.22 0.64
CA ALA A 189 19.08 -13.89 1.11
C ALA A 189 19.09 -13.43 2.58
N ARG A 190 19.85 -14.10 3.46
CA ARG A 190 19.96 -13.70 4.87
C ARG A 190 20.66 -12.36 5.05
N ILE A 191 21.74 -12.10 4.32
CA ILE A 191 22.45 -10.80 4.36
C ILE A 191 21.55 -9.69 3.82
N THR A 192 20.90 -9.92 2.68
CA THR A 192 19.97 -8.95 2.08
C THR A 192 18.81 -8.64 3.01
N ALA A 193 18.27 -9.63 3.74
CA ALA A 193 17.24 -9.40 4.75
C ALA A 193 17.70 -8.43 5.85
N VAL A 194 18.94 -8.59 6.34
CA VAL A 194 19.52 -7.69 7.35
C VAL A 194 19.74 -6.29 6.80
N VAL A 195 20.28 -6.17 5.58
CA VAL A 195 20.55 -4.87 4.94
C VAL A 195 19.25 -4.11 4.65
N ILE A 196 18.27 -4.77 4.03
CA ILE A 196 16.95 -4.16 3.75
C ILE A 196 16.26 -3.77 5.06
N GLY A 197 16.34 -4.62 6.09
CA GLY A 197 15.81 -4.31 7.41
C GLY A 197 16.44 -3.07 8.03
N ALA A 198 17.77 -2.98 8.04
CA ALA A 198 18.50 -1.83 8.56
C ALA A 198 18.16 -0.54 7.81
N VAL A 199 18.13 -0.57 6.48
CA VAL A 199 17.73 0.58 5.65
C VAL A 199 16.28 0.99 5.93
N SER A 200 15.37 0.03 6.04
CA SER A 200 13.96 0.29 6.35
C SER A 200 13.77 0.95 7.72
N ILE A 201 14.55 0.53 8.73
CA ILE A 201 14.54 1.14 10.08
C ILE A 201 15.02 2.59 10.01
N VAL A 202 16.15 2.84 9.34
CA VAL A 202 16.70 4.20 9.21
C VAL A 202 15.71 5.12 8.49
N LEU A 203 15.17 4.69 7.35
CA LEU A 203 14.18 5.47 6.60
C LEU A 203 12.89 5.68 7.41
N GLY A 204 12.45 4.69 8.19
CA GLY A 204 11.29 4.80 9.06
C GLY A 204 11.48 5.84 10.18
N ILE A 205 12.66 5.88 10.81
CA ILE A 205 12.99 6.88 11.84
C ILE A 205 13.02 8.29 11.23
N LEU A 206 13.64 8.44 10.06
CA LEU A 206 13.68 9.73 9.35
C LEU A 206 12.28 10.21 8.98
N ALA A 207 11.41 9.31 8.50
CA ALA A 207 10.02 9.63 8.19
C ALA A 207 9.23 10.07 9.43
N LEU A 208 9.46 9.43 10.58
CA LEU A 208 8.83 9.79 11.85
C LEU A 208 9.30 11.16 12.33
N GLN A 209 10.60 11.45 12.26
CA GLN A 209 11.17 12.75 12.62
C GLN A 209 10.70 13.88 11.69
N ALA A 210 10.45 13.58 10.42
CA ALA A 210 9.87 14.51 9.47
C ALA A 210 8.38 14.81 9.74
N GLY A 211 7.71 14.01 10.59
CA GLY A 211 6.29 14.17 10.91
C GLY A 211 5.36 13.70 9.79
N LEU A 212 5.84 12.82 8.90
CA LEU A 212 5.04 12.30 7.78
C LEU A 212 3.97 11.32 8.29
N ASN A 213 2.76 11.44 7.74
CA ASN A 213 1.71 10.48 8.03
C ASN A 213 2.01 9.14 7.33
N ILE A 214 1.94 8.04 8.09
CA ILE A 214 2.21 6.68 7.58
C ILE A 214 1.22 6.30 6.46
N ALA A 215 -0.06 6.66 6.60
CA ALA A 215 -1.06 6.38 5.57
C ALA A 215 -0.72 7.02 4.22
N PHE A 216 -0.06 8.17 4.27
CA PHE A 216 0.38 8.90 3.09
C PHE A 216 1.59 8.25 2.42
N LEU A 217 2.58 7.82 3.19
CA LEU A 217 3.74 7.08 2.66
C LEU A 217 3.31 5.79 1.97
N VAL A 218 2.33 5.09 2.55
CA VAL A 218 1.74 3.89 1.97
C VAL A 218 1.05 4.21 0.64
N ALA A 219 0.29 5.31 0.56
CA ALA A 219 -0.36 5.74 -0.67
C ALA A 219 0.65 5.99 -1.82
N LEU A 220 1.79 6.63 -1.53
CA LEU A 220 2.85 6.86 -2.51
C LEU A 220 3.48 5.57 -3.01
N ALA A 221 3.74 4.62 -2.10
CA ALA A 221 4.26 3.31 -2.46
C ALA A 221 3.28 2.56 -3.40
N PHE A 222 1.98 2.63 -3.12
CA PHE A 222 0.95 2.05 -3.99
C PHE A 222 0.87 2.77 -5.35
N ALA A 223 1.01 4.09 -5.40
CA ALA A 223 1.01 4.85 -6.66
C ALA A 223 2.20 4.44 -7.56
N ILE A 224 3.39 4.27 -6.97
CA ILE A 224 4.58 3.78 -7.67
C ILE A 224 4.35 2.37 -8.20
N ALA A 225 3.85 1.45 -7.36
CA ALA A 225 3.57 0.08 -7.75
C ALA A 225 2.52 -0.01 -8.88
N ALA A 226 1.43 0.77 -8.77
CA ALA A 226 0.38 0.84 -9.77
C ALA A 226 0.88 1.38 -11.11
N SER A 227 1.82 2.32 -11.08
CA SER A 227 2.35 2.96 -12.29
C SER A 227 3.42 2.11 -12.98
N ALA A 228 4.29 1.43 -12.23
CA ALA A 228 5.39 0.67 -12.82
C ALA A 228 4.98 -0.75 -13.24
N ASN A 229 4.24 -1.48 -12.39
CA ASN A 229 4.07 -2.92 -12.57
C ASN A 229 2.79 -3.29 -13.29
N LEU A 230 1.66 -2.70 -12.89
CA LEU A 230 0.35 -3.12 -13.36
C LEU A 230 0.17 -3.03 -14.88
N PRO A 231 0.57 -1.94 -15.58
CA PRO A 231 0.35 -1.84 -17.02
C PRO A 231 1.11 -2.92 -17.79
N THR A 232 2.36 -3.17 -17.39
CA THR A 232 3.20 -4.24 -17.95
C THR A 232 2.55 -5.60 -17.74
N ILE A 233 2.04 -5.91 -16.54
CA ILE A 233 1.38 -7.19 -16.24
C ILE A 233 0.10 -7.38 -17.05
N LEU A 234 -0.73 -6.33 -17.20
CA LEU A 234 -1.94 -6.44 -18.00
C LEU A 234 -1.64 -6.64 -19.48
N TYR A 235 -0.64 -5.92 -20.02
CA TYR A 235 -0.26 -6.12 -21.41
C TYR A 235 0.36 -7.49 -21.67
N THR A 236 1.19 -8.02 -20.77
CA THR A 236 1.74 -9.37 -20.95
C THR A 236 0.67 -10.47 -20.93
N LEU A 237 -0.40 -10.28 -20.15
CA LEU A 237 -1.48 -11.28 -20.03
C LEU A 237 -2.54 -11.18 -21.14
N PHE A 238 -2.89 -9.96 -21.57
CA PHE A 238 -4.02 -9.74 -22.48
C PHE A 238 -3.63 -9.28 -23.89
N TRP A 239 -2.38 -8.85 -24.11
CA TRP A 239 -1.95 -8.33 -25.41
C TRP A 239 -0.91 -9.24 -26.07
N LYS A 240 -1.38 -10.04 -27.03
CA LYS A 240 -0.59 -11.01 -27.82
C LYS A 240 0.68 -10.45 -28.47
N ASN A 241 0.67 -9.15 -28.80
CA ASN A 241 1.75 -8.50 -29.53
C ASN A 241 2.67 -7.65 -28.63
N PHE A 242 2.60 -7.81 -27.32
CA PHE A 242 3.42 -7.04 -26.39
C PHE A 242 4.90 -7.43 -26.49
N THR A 243 5.79 -6.44 -26.54
CA THR A 243 7.23 -6.63 -26.78
C THR A 243 8.06 -6.30 -25.54
N THR A 244 9.31 -6.76 -25.50
CA THR A 244 10.24 -6.49 -24.39
C THR A 244 10.51 -4.99 -24.27
N GLN A 245 10.66 -4.30 -25.40
CA GLN A 245 10.83 -2.85 -25.43
C GLN A 245 9.63 -2.11 -24.83
N GLY A 246 8.40 -2.54 -25.15
CA GLY A 246 7.18 -2.00 -24.55
C GLY A 246 7.13 -2.18 -23.03
N ALA A 247 7.53 -3.36 -22.53
CA ALA A 247 7.61 -3.63 -21.10
C ALA A 247 8.61 -2.68 -20.39
N VAL A 248 9.80 -2.51 -20.95
CA VAL A 248 10.82 -1.61 -20.42
C VAL A 248 10.32 -0.16 -20.39
N TRP A 249 9.70 0.31 -21.48
CA TRP A 249 9.16 1.67 -21.55
C TRP A 249 8.04 1.92 -20.54
N SER A 250 7.17 0.93 -20.33
CA SER A 250 6.11 1.03 -19.31
C SER A 250 6.67 1.08 -17.89
N ILE A 251 7.59 0.17 -17.53
CA ILE A 251 8.15 0.10 -16.18
C ILE A 251 8.94 1.38 -15.87
N TYR A 252 9.96 1.70 -16.68
CA TYR A 252 10.81 2.86 -16.42
C TYR A 252 10.06 4.17 -16.63
N GLY A 253 9.22 4.27 -17.66
CA GLY A 253 8.41 5.44 -17.92
C GLY A 253 7.40 5.72 -16.80
N GLY A 254 6.67 4.69 -16.37
CA GLY A 254 5.75 4.78 -15.23
C GLY A 254 6.46 5.14 -13.93
N LEU A 255 7.63 4.56 -13.66
CA LEU A 255 8.44 4.86 -12.48
C LEU A 255 8.96 6.30 -12.51
N ILE A 256 9.57 6.74 -13.61
CA ILE A 256 10.15 8.09 -13.76
C ILE A 256 9.06 9.14 -13.66
N VAL A 257 7.93 8.94 -14.33
CA VAL A 257 6.81 9.90 -14.29
C VAL A 257 6.19 9.93 -12.89
N CYS A 258 5.96 8.77 -12.26
CA CYS A 258 5.40 8.74 -10.91
C CYS A 258 6.33 9.41 -9.90
N VAL A 259 7.61 9.00 -9.84
CA VAL A 259 8.60 9.57 -8.92
C VAL A 259 8.85 11.04 -9.22
N GLY A 260 8.95 11.43 -10.49
CA GLY A 260 9.09 12.82 -10.90
C GLY A 260 7.91 13.67 -10.40
N LEU A 261 6.68 13.21 -10.61
CA LEU A 261 5.49 13.90 -10.10
C LEU A 261 5.48 13.95 -8.56
N ILE A 262 5.91 12.90 -7.85
CA ILE A 262 6.04 12.92 -6.39
C ILE A 262 7.06 13.99 -5.95
N ILE A 263 8.21 14.08 -6.61
CA ILE A 263 9.25 15.07 -6.30
C ILE A 263 8.73 16.50 -6.46
N PHE A 264 7.91 16.75 -7.48
CA PHE A 264 7.31 18.06 -7.77
C PHE A 264 5.90 18.27 -7.20
N SER A 265 5.50 17.42 -6.25
CA SER A 265 4.21 17.50 -5.56
C SER A 265 4.35 18.06 -4.14
N PRO A 266 3.23 18.48 -3.50
CA PRO A 266 3.24 19.05 -2.16
C PRO A 266 3.84 18.09 -1.11
N VAL A 267 3.87 16.78 -1.43
CA VAL A 267 4.51 15.71 -0.66
C VAL A 267 5.96 16.05 -0.29
N VAL A 268 6.73 16.55 -1.25
CA VAL A 268 8.18 16.72 -1.11
C VAL A 268 8.53 18.17 -0.78
N SER A 269 7.80 19.13 -1.34
CA SER A 269 8.09 20.56 -1.22
C SER A 269 6.80 21.37 -1.36
N GLY A 270 6.65 22.43 -0.56
CA GLY A 270 5.61 23.46 -0.78
C GLY A 270 4.22 23.18 -0.19
N ALA A 271 4.00 22.10 0.58
CA ALA A 271 2.71 21.88 1.22
C ALA A 271 2.38 23.02 2.20
N PRO A 272 1.14 23.55 2.17
CA PRO A 272 0.72 24.65 3.03
C PRO A 272 0.96 24.27 4.49
N VAL A 273 1.64 25.18 5.21
CA VAL A 273 1.92 25.05 6.63
C VAL A 273 0.58 24.95 7.35
N ASN A 274 0.41 23.92 8.17
CA ASN A 274 -0.81 23.78 8.96
C ASN A 274 -0.85 24.93 10.00
N PRO A 275 -1.88 25.81 9.99
CA PRO A 275 -1.91 27.00 10.85
C PRO A 275 -1.93 26.68 12.35
N VAL A 276 -2.30 25.45 12.72
CA VAL A 276 -2.43 25.00 14.12
C VAL A 276 -1.13 24.41 14.66
N THR A 277 -0.31 23.77 13.81
CA THR A 277 0.92 23.06 14.26
C THR A 277 2.21 23.73 13.79
N GLY A 278 2.14 24.74 12.90
CA GLY A 278 3.32 25.44 12.38
C GLY A 278 4.25 24.56 11.53
N LEU A 279 3.81 23.34 11.19
CA LEU A 279 4.59 22.35 10.45
C LEU A 279 4.00 22.17 9.05
N SER A 280 4.86 22.29 8.02
CA SER A 280 4.54 21.80 6.69
C SER A 280 4.71 20.27 6.66
N PRO A 281 3.75 19.51 6.12
CA PRO A 281 3.89 18.06 5.94
C PRO A 281 4.85 17.69 4.80
N SER A 282 5.54 18.66 4.17
CA SER A 282 6.55 18.41 3.16
C SER A 282 7.86 17.89 3.76
N ILE A 283 8.53 17.01 3.02
CA ILE A 283 9.87 16.48 3.35
C ILE A 283 10.92 17.60 3.46
N PHE A 284 10.86 18.62 2.58
CA PHE A 284 11.71 19.80 2.65
C PHE A 284 10.93 21.03 3.12
N LYS A 285 11.40 21.65 4.21
CA LYS A 285 10.83 22.88 4.78
C LYS A 285 11.58 24.10 4.22
N GLY A 286 10.88 25.01 3.55
CA GLY A 286 11.41 26.33 3.14
C GLY A 286 11.87 26.46 1.68
N VAL A 287 11.69 25.44 0.85
CA VAL A 287 11.93 25.51 -0.60
C VAL A 287 10.64 25.11 -1.31
N ASP A 288 10.22 25.90 -2.30
CA ASP A 288 9.00 25.69 -3.09
C ASP A 288 9.35 25.38 -4.55
N PHE A 289 9.24 24.11 -4.94
CA PHE A 289 9.36 23.66 -6.32
C PHE A 289 8.11 22.90 -6.78
N GLN A 290 6.96 23.12 -6.14
CA GLN A 290 5.73 22.41 -6.52
C GLN A 290 5.16 22.97 -7.83
N TRP A 291 5.00 22.10 -8.83
CA TRP A 291 4.23 22.42 -10.04
C TRP A 291 3.01 21.51 -10.21
N PHE A 292 3.04 20.32 -9.58
CA PHE A 292 1.95 19.38 -9.63
C PHE A 292 1.06 19.51 -8.39
N PRO A 293 -0.24 19.82 -8.53
CA PRO A 293 -1.09 20.18 -7.40
C PRO A 293 -1.67 18.99 -6.62
N LEU A 294 -1.52 17.75 -7.10
CA LEU A 294 -2.07 16.56 -6.43
C LEU A 294 -1.01 15.90 -5.56
N ASN A 295 -1.43 15.41 -4.39
CA ASN A 295 -0.52 14.68 -3.51
C ASN A 295 -0.30 13.23 -4.00
N ASN A 296 -1.31 12.65 -4.64
CA ASN A 296 -1.21 11.36 -5.29
C ASN A 296 -1.21 11.51 -6.82
N PRO A 297 -0.10 11.17 -7.50
CA PRO A 297 -0.01 11.29 -8.95
C PRO A 297 -0.64 10.14 -9.73
N GLY A 298 -1.21 9.13 -9.06
CA GLY A 298 -1.73 7.90 -9.68
C GLY A 298 -2.64 8.13 -10.88
N ILE A 299 -3.52 9.14 -10.84
CA ILE A 299 -4.43 9.48 -11.94
C ILE A 299 -3.71 9.88 -13.23
N VAL A 300 -2.49 10.41 -13.14
CA VAL A 300 -1.66 10.81 -14.30
C VAL A 300 -0.62 9.74 -14.61
N SER A 301 0.11 9.25 -13.60
CA SER A 301 1.23 8.33 -13.81
C SER A 301 0.79 6.96 -14.33
N ILE A 302 -0.39 6.47 -13.91
CA ILE A 302 -0.90 5.17 -14.37
C ILE A 302 -1.24 5.22 -15.87
N PRO A 303 -2.10 6.13 -16.37
CA PRO A 303 -2.39 6.21 -17.81
C PRO A 303 -1.14 6.48 -18.66
N VAL A 304 -0.22 7.31 -18.19
CA VAL A 304 1.03 7.59 -18.91
C VAL A 304 1.86 6.31 -19.05
N SER A 305 1.93 5.48 -18.01
CA SER A 305 2.63 4.18 -18.10
C SER A 305 1.97 3.23 -19.12
N PHE A 306 0.63 3.15 -19.15
CA PHE A 306 -0.08 2.39 -20.18
C PHE A 306 0.22 2.91 -21.58
N PHE A 307 0.26 4.23 -21.75
CA PHE A 307 0.56 4.86 -23.03
C PHE A 307 2.00 4.58 -23.47
N LEU A 308 2.98 4.69 -22.57
CA LEU A 308 4.39 4.39 -22.88
C LEU A 308 4.61 2.91 -23.20
N GLY A 309 3.90 2.00 -22.54
CA GLY A 309 3.92 0.58 -22.88
C GLY A 309 3.36 0.29 -24.28
N TRP A 310 2.26 0.94 -24.63
CA TRP A 310 1.69 0.87 -25.98
C TRP A 310 2.62 1.45 -27.03
N LEU A 311 3.16 2.65 -26.79
CA LEU A 311 4.04 3.36 -27.71
C LEU A 311 5.35 2.57 -27.93
N GLY A 312 5.98 2.11 -26.84
CA GLY A 312 7.19 1.30 -26.91
C GLY A 312 6.98 -0.02 -27.67
N THR A 313 5.77 -0.61 -27.58
CA THR A 313 5.40 -1.79 -28.35
C THR A 313 5.22 -1.50 -29.84
N LYS A 314 4.58 -0.38 -30.18
CA LYS A 314 4.34 0.02 -31.57
C LYS A 314 5.60 0.48 -32.30
N LEU A 315 6.53 1.13 -31.59
CA LEU A 315 7.82 1.54 -32.12
C LEU A 315 8.87 0.42 -32.09
N SER A 316 8.55 -0.71 -31.45
CA SER A 316 9.47 -1.84 -31.36
C SER A 316 9.67 -2.48 -32.73
N LYS A 317 10.94 -2.78 -33.02
CA LYS A 317 11.34 -3.59 -34.18
C LYS A 317 11.33 -5.09 -33.86
N GLU A 318 11.09 -5.47 -32.60
CA GLU A 318 11.02 -6.87 -32.17
C GLU A 318 9.76 -7.54 -32.73
N ARG A 319 9.90 -8.75 -33.26
CA ARG A 319 8.74 -9.58 -33.63
C ARG A 319 8.18 -10.22 -32.34
N PRO A 320 6.87 -10.09 -32.07
CA PRO A 320 6.25 -10.74 -30.91
C PRO A 320 6.46 -12.25 -30.96
N ASN A 321 6.93 -12.84 -29.86
CA ASN A 321 7.15 -14.28 -29.77
C ASN A 321 5.83 -14.98 -29.42
N VAL A 322 5.11 -15.43 -30.46
CA VAL A 322 3.78 -16.06 -30.35
C VAL A 322 3.83 -17.34 -29.51
N GLU A 323 4.93 -18.09 -29.53
CA GLU A 323 5.09 -19.34 -28.76
C GLU A 323 5.15 -19.06 -27.26
N LYS A 324 5.91 -18.04 -26.84
CA LYS A 324 5.98 -17.63 -25.43
C LYS A 324 4.64 -17.12 -24.91
N TYR A 325 3.88 -16.41 -25.74
CA TYR A 325 2.53 -15.99 -25.37
C TYR A 325 1.60 -17.21 -25.23
N GLY A 326 1.67 -18.17 -26.16
CA GLY A 326 0.89 -19.41 -26.06
C GLY A 326 1.23 -20.22 -24.80
N GLU A 327 2.51 -20.30 -24.43
CA GLU A 327 2.95 -20.93 -23.19
C GLU A 327 2.39 -20.19 -21.96
N LEU A 328 2.46 -18.85 -21.93
CA LEU A 328 1.88 -18.04 -20.86
C LEU A 328 0.35 -18.19 -20.77
N GLU A 329 -0.34 -18.22 -21.90
CA GLU A 329 -1.79 -18.42 -21.97
C GLU A 329 -2.16 -19.79 -21.39
N VAL A 330 -1.48 -20.86 -21.81
CA VAL A 330 -1.68 -22.20 -21.26
C VAL A 330 -1.37 -22.23 -19.77
N ARG A 331 -0.24 -21.68 -19.31
CA ARG A 331 0.12 -21.66 -17.88
C ARG A 331 -0.88 -20.88 -17.04
N SER A 332 -1.36 -19.74 -17.53
CA SER A 332 -2.35 -18.91 -16.83
C SER A 332 -3.71 -19.58 -16.71
N LEU A 333 -4.13 -20.34 -17.73
CA LEU A 333 -5.43 -21.01 -17.78
C LEU A 333 -5.44 -22.39 -17.09
N THR A 334 -4.32 -23.10 -17.15
CA THR A 334 -4.21 -24.49 -16.65
C THR A 334 -3.47 -24.63 -15.33
N GLY A 335 -2.70 -23.62 -14.91
CA GLY A 335 -1.84 -23.68 -13.73
C GLY A 335 -0.62 -24.60 -13.89
N VAL A 336 -0.32 -25.08 -15.10
CA VAL A 336 0.84 -25.95 -15.35
C VAL A 336 2.14 -25.20 -15.03
N GLY A 337 2.91 -25.71 -14.06
CA GLY A 337 4.13 -25.06 -13.56
C GLY A 337 3.96 -24.28 -12.25
N ALA A 338 2.74 -24.20 -11.70
CA ALA A 338 2.54 -23.81 -10.31
C ALA A 338 3.26 -24.80 -9.38
N GLU A 339 4.04 -24.30 -8.41
CA GLU A 339 4.70 -25.16 -7.41
C GLU A 339 3.65 -26.06 -6.73
N LYS A 340 3.91 -27.37 -6.73
CA LYS A 340 3.04 -28.33 -6.04
C LYS A 340 3.01 -27.98 -4.56
N ALA A 341 1.82 -28.00 -3.97
CA ALA A 341 1.63 -27.81 -2.53
C ALA A 341 2.54 -28.78 -1.77
N ILE A 342 3.53 -28.23 -1.07
CA ILE A 342 4.32 -28.98 -0.10
C ILE A 342 3.41 -29.14 1.12
N TYR A 343 2.98 -30.37 1.41
CA TYR A 343 2.28 -30.67 2.64
C TYR A 343 3.24 -30.38 3.82
N HIS A 344 2.90 -29.38 4.63
CA HIS A 344 3.47 -29.18 5.96
C HIS A 344 2.75 -30.09 6.97
#